data_AF-A0A7S0SFU1-F1
#
_entry.id   AF-A0A7S0SFU1-F1
#
_cell.length_a   1.000
_cell.length_b   1.000
_cell.length_c   1.000
_cell.angle_alpha   90.00
_cell.angle_beta   90.00
_cell.angle_gamma   90.00
#
_symmetry.space_group_name_H-M   'P 1'
#
loop_
_entity.id
_entity.type
_entity.pdbx_description
1 polymer ?
#
loop_
_entity_poly.entity_id
_entity_poly.type
_entity_poly.pdbx_seq_one_letter_code
_entity_poly.pdbx_strand_id
1 'polypeptide(L)'
;RGGGDNDAASASTSTHCRRRERKGKASRRRLQQEWGGDLRALRAASTLAGQLGATSAEHARDVLTAMVLCECVYKSPSSEVRAKVAEFQAEFPPGVIDVRGIQVSLDHVRHRYLVAEGPGAVYVAC
;
A
#
# COMPACT_ATOMS: atom_id res chain seq x y z
N ARG A 1 -51.60 -1.77 -31.81
CA ARG A 1 -51.36 -1.51 -30.38
C ARG A 1 -50.68 -2.75 -29.84
N GLY A 2 -49.42 -2.84 -29.42
CA GLY A 2 -48.25 -1.98 -29.20
C GLY A 2 -47.16 -2.98 -28.74
N GLY A 3 -45.91 -2.96 -29.21
CA GLY A 3 -44.85 -2.06 -28.74
C GLY A 3 -44.82 -2.02 -27.21
N GLY A 4 -43.84 -2.53 -26.47
CA GLY A 4 -42.54 -3.11 -26.77
C GLY A 4 -41.67 -2.75 -25.56
N ASP A 5 -41.28 -3.71 -24.72
CA ASP A 5 -40.50 -3.45 -23.50
C ASP A 5 -39.72 -4.70 -23.12
N ASN A 6 -38.44 -4.82 -23.52
CA ASN A 6 -37.52 -5.83 -22.95
C ASN A 6 -36.02 -5.52 -23.10
N ASP A 7 -35.62 -4.25 -23.27
CA ASP A 7 -34.20 -3.90 -23.51
C ASP A 7 -33.47 -3.21 -22.32
N ALA A 8 -34.13 -3.02 -21.17
CA ALA A 8 -33.55 -2.22 -20.07
C ALA A 8 -32.62 -2.99 -19.10
N ALA A 9 -32.69 -4.33 -19.04
CA ALA A 9 -31.90 -5.12 -18.08
C ALA A 9 -30.44 -5.34 -18.52
N SER A 10 -30.18 -5.39 -19.83
CA SER A 10 -28.86 -5.70 -20.41
C SER A 10 -27.87 -4.53 -20.35
N ALA A 11 -28.38 -3.30 -20.31
CA ALA A 11 -27.58 -2.07 -20.30
C ALA A 11 -26.98 -1.76 -18.92
N SER A 12 -27.67 -2.16 -17.85
CA SER A 12 -27.32 -1.87 -16.45
C SER A 12 -26.12 -2.68 -15.96
N THR A 13 -26.00 -3.94 -16.40
CA THR A 13 -24.87 -4.83 -16.09
C THR A 13 -23.61 -4.42 -16.86
N SER A 14 -23.78 -4.00 -18.13
CA SER A 14 -22.72 -3.54 -19.02
C SER A 14 -22.05 -2.24 -18.53
N THR A 15 -22.84 -1.28 -18.06
CA THR A 15 -22.33 -0.01 -17.52
C THR A 15 -21.62 -0.20 -16.17
N HIS A 16 -22.11 -1.08 -15.30
CA HIS A 16 -21.44 -1.37 -14.02
C HIS A 16 -20.12 -2.13 -14.21
N CYS A 17 -20.07 -3.08 -15.15
CA CYS A 17 -18.84 -3.80 -15.50
C CYS A 17 -17.80 -2.86 -16.15
N ARG A 18 -18.21 -2.03 -17.11
CA ARG A 18 -17.34 -1.00 -17.74
C ARG A 18 -16.84 0.04 -16.74
N ARG A 19 -17.64 0.40 -15.72
CA ARG A 19 -17.24 1.34 -14.66
C ARG A 19 -16.22 0.72 -13.70
N ARG A 20 -16.34 -0.57 -13.37
CA ARG A 20 -15.35 -1.32 -12.58
C ARG A 20 -14.02 -1.47 -13.34
N GLU A 21 -14.07 -1.80 -14.62
CA GLU A 21 -12.86 -1.91 -15.46
C GLU A 21 -12.14 -0.57 -15.66
N ARG A 22 -12.89 0.53 -15.82
CA ARG A 22 -12.31 1.88 -15.90
C ARG A 22 -11.65 2.29 -14.58
N LYS A 23 -12.23 1.95 -13.43
CA LYS A 23 -11.57 2.15 -12.13
C LYS A 23 -10.27 1.34 -12.04
N GLY A 24 -10.29 0.05 -12.37
CA GLY A 24 -9.09 -0.79 -12.34
C GLY A 24 -7.95 -0.31 -13.26
N LYS A 25 -8.28 0.17 -14.47
CA LYS A 25 -7.28 0.74 -15.40
C LYS A 25 -6.73 2.09 -14.92
N ALA A 26 -7.54 2.94 -14.30
CA ALA A 26 -7.11 4.21 -13.74
C ALA A 26 -6.19 4.01 -12.51
N SER A 27 -6.56 3.08 -11.61
CA SER A 27 -5.72 2.67 -10.48
C SER A 27 -4.37 2.14 -10.96
N ARG A 28 -4.37 1.27 -11.97
CA ARG A 28 -3.14 0.69 -12.54
C ARG A 28 -2.22 1.72 -13.22
N ARG A 29 -2.77 2.76 -13.84
CA ARG A 29 -1.98 3.90 -14.39
C ARG A 29 -1.43 4.81 -13.29
N ARG A 30 -2.20 5.04 -12.22
CA ARG A 30 -1.76 5.81 -11.05
C ARG A 30 -0.62 5.10 -10.31
N LEU A 31 -0.72 3.78 -10.18
CA LEU A 31 0.36 2.88 -9.73
C LEU A 31 1.63 3.01 -10.55
N GLN A 32 1.52 2.93 -11.88
CA GLN A 32 2.68 3.09 -12.76
C GLN A 32 3.34 4.47 -12.65
N GLN A 33 2.55 5.51 -12.36
CA GLN A 33 3.06 6.86 -12.09
C GLN A 33 3.68 6.97 -10.69
N GLU A 34 3.08 6.35 -9.68
CA GLU A 34 3.56 6.39 -8.28
C GLU A 34 4.92 5.69 -8.14
N TRP A 35 5.15 4.62 -8.91
CA TRP A 35 6.42 3.88 -8.92
C TRP A 35 7.47 4.53 -9.83
N GLY A 36 7.19 5.73 -10.39
CA GLY A 36 8.18 6.57 -11.05
C GLY A 36 8.88 5.97 -12.27
N GLY A 37 8.35 4.88 -12.85
CA GLY A 37 9.03 4.13 -13.91
C GLY A 37 10.12 3.17 -13.41
N ASP A 38 10.28 2.97 -12.10
CA ASP A 38 11.19 1.96 -11.55
C ASP A 38 10.58 0.56 -11.70
N LEU A 39 10.73 0.01 -12.90
CA LEU A 39 10.26 -1.32 -13.27
C LEU A 39 10.91 -2.43 -12.42
N ARG A 40 12.02 -2.19 -11.74
CA ARG A 40 12.66 -3.19 -10.87
C ARG A 40 11.92 -3.27 -9.54
N ALA A 41 11.64 -2.12 -8.93
CA ALA A 41 10.82 -2.04 -7.74
C ALA A 41 9.46 -2.71 -7.97
N LEU A 42 8.76 -2.34 -9.05
CA LEU A 42 7.42 -2.87 -9.34
C LEU A 42 7.43 -4.39 -9.52
N ARG A 43 8.48 -4.93 -10.14
CA ARG A 43 8.68 -6.38 -10.28
C ARG A 43 8.93 -7.03 -8.92
N ALA A 44 9.84 -6.48 -8.11
CA ALA A 44 10.14 -7.01 -6.79
C ALA A 44 8.89 -7.07 -5.92
N ALA A 45 8.12 -5.98 -5.85
CA ALA A 45 6.89 -5.95 -5.07
C ALA A 45 5.78 -6.84 -5.64
N SER A 46 5.67 -6.99 -6.96
CA SER A 46 4.74 -7.94 -7.56
C SER A 46 5.10 -9.40 -7.22
N THR A 47 6.40 -9.73 -7.22
CA THR A 47 6.87 -11.05 -6.78
C THR A 47 6.57 -11.29 -5.30
N LEU A 48 6.88 -10.30 -4.46
CA LEU A 48 6.62 -10.35 -3.02
C LEU A 48 5.12 -10.44 -2.73
N ALA A 49 4.27 -9.81 -3.53
CA ALA A 49 2.81 -9.91 -3.38
C ALA A 49 2.33 -11.36 -3.45
N GLY A 50 2.83 -12.14 -4.42
CA GLY A 50 2.51 -13.55 -4.54
C GLY A 50 2.97 -14.37 -3.33
N GLN A 51 4.14 -14.05 -2.77
CA GLN A 51 4.71 -14.76 -1.62
C GLN A 51 4.03 -14.42 -0.30
N LEU A 52 3.61 -13.16 -0.12
CA LEU A 52 2.94 -12.66 1.07
C LEU A 52 1.42 -12.92 1.06
N GLY A 53 0.88 -13.47 -0.03
CA GLY A 53 -0.56 -13.60 -0.21
C GLY A 53 -1.27 -12.25 -0.42
N ALA A 54 -0.53 -11.21 -0.80
CA ALA A 54 -1.08 -9.90 -1.07
C ALA A 54 -1.71 -9.84 -2.47
N THR A 55 -2.78 -9.07 -2.59
CA THR A 55 -3.62 -8.98 -3.80
C THR A 55 -3.09 -8.00 -4.86
N SER A 56 -2.14 -7.14 -4.50
CA SER A 56 -1.50 -6.18 -5.39
C SER A 56 -0.09 -5.80 -4.88
N ALA A 57 0.70 -5.13 -5.74
CA ALA A 57 2.01 -4.60 -5.35
C ALA A 57 1.91 -3.51 -4.26
N GLU A 58 0.85 -2.67 -4.27
CA GLU A 58 0.60 -1.73 -3.17
C GLU A 58 0.31 -2.48 -1.88
N HIS A 59 -0.55 -3.50 -1.94
CA HIS A 59 -0.88 -4.29 -0.76
C HIS A 59 0.38 -4.98 -0.20
N ALA A 60 1.28 -5.47 -1.06
CA ALA A 60 2.56 -6.02 -0.63
C ALA A 60 3.46 -4.97 0.02
N ARG A 61 3.57 -3.76 -0.57
CA ARG A 61 4.30 -2.63 0.03
C ARG A 61 3.75 -2.28 1.40
N ASP A 62 2.43 -2.18 1.52
CA ASP A 62 1.77 -1.78 2.76
C ASP A 62 1.95 -2.86 3.85
N VAL A 63 1.86 -4.15 3.50
CA VAL A 63 2.14 -5.27 4.40
C VAL A 63 3.60 -5.27 4.87
N LEU A 64 4.56 -5.13 3.95
CA LEU A 64 5.99 -5.08 4.28
C LEU A 64 6.33 -3.86 5.14
N THR A 65 5.77 -2.70 4.79
CA THR A 65 5.92 -1.47 5.56
C THR A 65 5.38 -1.67 6.98
N ALA A 66 4.18 -2.24 7.14
CA ALA A 66 3.62 -2.54 8.45
C ALA A 66 4.51 -3.51 9.25
N MET A 67 5.02 -4.57 8.63
CA MET A 67 5.94 -5.52 9.29
C MET A 67 7.20 -4.84 9.82
N VAL A 68 7.84 -4.00 9.01
CA VAL A 68 9.05 -3.27 9.41
C VAL A 68 8.76 -2.28 10.54
N LEU A 69 7.63 -1.59 10.49
CA LEU A 69 7.23 -0.68 11.56
C LEU A 69 6.99 -1.43 12.88
N CYS A 70 6.28 -2.57 12.84
CA CYS A 70 6.07 -3.40 14.03
C CYS A 70 7.39 -3.92 14.61
N GLU A 71 8.29 -4.40 13.76
CA GLU A 71 9.63 -4.86 14.17
C GLU A 71 10.42 -3.74 14.86
N CYS A 72 10.42 -2.53 14.28
CA CYS A 72 11.15 -1.38 14.83
C CYS A 72 10.54 -0.88 16.15
N VAL A 73 9.21 -0.80 16.27
CA VAL A 73 8.55 -0.41 17.54
C VAL A 73 8.88 -1.40 18.64
N TYR A 74 8.83 -2.69 18.34
CA TYR A 74 9.01 -3.75 19.32
C TYR A 74 10.47 -3.88 19.79
N LYS A 75 11.45 -3.76 18.89
CA LYS A 75 12.85 -4.09 19.19
C LYS A 75 13.77 -2.89 19.44
N SER A 76 13.38 -1.67 19.07
CA SER A 76 14.26 -0.50 19.14
C SER A 76 13.84 0.52 20.21
N PRO A 77 14.80 1.22 20.86
CA PRO A 77 14.52 2.43 21.63
C PRO A 77 13.86 3.51 20.76
N SER A 78 13.03 4.41 21.32
CA SER A 78 12.23 5.34 20.49
C SER A 78 13.11 6.34 19.74
N SER A 79 14.28 6.66 20.30
CA SER A 79 15.33 7.46 19.66
C SER A 79 15.92 6.81 18.40
N GLU A 80 15.90 5.48 18.30
CA GLU A 80 16.55 4.71 17.23
C GLU A 80 15.58 4.23 16.14
N VAL A 81 14.28 4.17 16.42
CA VAL A 81 13.24 3.67 15.49
C VAL A 81 13.36 4.29 14.10
N ARG A 82 13.56 5.61 14.00
CA ARG A 82 13.68 6.29 12.71
C ARG A 82 14.89 5.82 11.91
N ALA A 83 16.03 5.65 12.58
CA ALA A 83 17.25 5.18 11.93
C ALA A 83 17.07 3.73 11.45
N LYS A 84 16.47 2.87 12.28
CA LYS A 84 16.20 1.47 11.93
C LYS A 84 15.24 1.32 10.76
N VAL A 85 14.18 2.11 10.70
CA VAL A 85 13.28 2.11 9.53
C VAL A 85 14.02 2.56 8.26
N ALA A 86 14.89 3.56 8.36
CA ALA A 86 15.69 4.01 7.21
C ALA A 86 16.71 2.95 6.76
N GLU A 87 17.32 2.21 7.69
CA GLU A 87 18.17 1.05 7.38
C GLU A 87 17.38 -0.01 6.60
N PHE A 88 16.22 -0.42 7.12
CA PHE A 88 15.35 -1.35 6.39
C PHE A 88 14.92 -0.82 5.03
N GLN A 89 14.58 0.46 4.88
CA GLN A 89 14.26 1.02 3.57
C GLN A 89 15.42 0.94 2.58
N ALA A 90 16.66 1.12 3.04
CA ALA A 90 17.86 1.06 2.20
C ALA A 90 18.21 -0.37 1.74
N GLU A 91 17.80 -1.39 2.50
CA GLU A 91 18.03 -2.80 2.15
C GLU A 91 17.10 -3.31 1.03
N PHE A 92 15.98 -2.62 0.80
CA PHE A 92 14.98 -3.02 -0.19
C PHE A 92 15.08 -2.14 -1.44
N PRO A 93 14.64 -2.65 -2.61
CA PRO A 93 14.50 -1.82 -3.80
C PRO A 93 13.61 -0.59 -3.50
N PRO A 94 13.91 0.59 -4.08
CA PRO A 94 13.16 1.82 -3.82
C PRO A 94 11.65 1.62 -3.98
N GLY A 95 10.84 2.09 -3.03
CA GLY A 95 9.38 2.03 -3.10
C GLY A 95 8.75 0.68 -2.69
N VAL A 96 9.54 -0.37 -2.43
CA VAL A 96 9.03 -1.63 -1.84
C VAL A 96 8.66 -1.43 -0.37
N ILE A 97 9.42 -0.59 0.34
CA ILE A 97 9.05 -0.02 1.63
C ILE A 97 9.08 1.50 1.44
N ASP A 98 7.97 2.18 1.70
CA ASP A 98 7.87 3.63 1.50
C ASP A 98 7.19 4.28 2.71
N VAL A 99 8.03 4.96 3.49
CA VAL A 99 7.66 5.74 4.67
C VAL A 99 8.25 7.13 4.49
N ARG A 100 7.38 8.13 4.44
CA ARG A 100 7.70 9.54 4.21
C ARG A 100 7.89 10.32 5.50
N GLY A 101 7.23 9.87 6.55
CA GLY A 101 7.26 10.50 7.87
C GLY A 101 6.99 9.48 8.95
N ILE A 102 7.64 9.67 10.10
CA ILE A 102 7.44 8.86 11.30
C ILE A 102 7.25 9.81 12.48
N GLN A 103 6.41 9.45 13.43
CA GLN A 103 6.32 10.05 14.76
C GLN A 103 6.26 8.91 15.76
N VAL A 104 7.14 8.94 16.76
CA VAL A 104 7.25 7.88 17.76
C VAL A 104 6.84 8.48 19.10
N SER A 105 6.08 7.72 19.89
CA SER A 105 5.79 8.06 21.29
C SER A 105 7.07 8.24 22.11
N LEU A 106 7.03 9.05 23.16
CA LEU A 106 8.19 9.32 24.01
C LEU A 106 8.60 8.07 24.84
N ASP A 107 9.89 7.90 25.14
CA ASP A 107 10.39 6.69 25.82
C ASP A 107 9.77 6.43 27.22
N HIS A 108 9.26 7.47 27.88
CA HIS A 108 8.71 7.38 29.24
C HIS A 108 7.22 7.06 29.29
N VAL A 109 6.54 6.90 28.14
CA VAL A 109 5.11 6.57 28.15
C VAL A 109 4.88 5.07 28.34
N ARG A 110 3.77 4.72 29.00
CA ARG A 110 3.42 3.32 29.33
C ARG A 110 3.16 2.45 28.10
N HIS A 111 2.58 3.04 27.06
CA HIS A 111 2.25 2.35 25.81
C HIS A 111 3.01 3.03 24.68
N ARG A 112 4.00 2.31 24.13
CA ARG A 112 4.77 2.79 22.99
C ARG A 112 3.94 2.59 21.73
N TYR A 113 3.96 3.59 20.85
CA TYR A 113 3.37 3.50 19.54
C TYR A 113 4.11 4.42 18.57
N LEU A 114 4.00 4.14 17.28
CA LEU A 114 4.37 5.08 16.25
C LEU A 114 3.21 5.34 15.30
N VAL A 115 3.27 6.50 14.65
CA VAL A 115 2.47 6.84 13.48
C VAL A 115 3.44 7.06 12.33
N ALA A 116 3.17 6.44 11.19
CA ALA A 116 3.97 6.60 10.00
C ALA A 116 3.09 6.96 8.80
N GLU A 117 3.61 7.81 7.92
CA GLU A 117 2.96 8.20 6.67
C GLU A 117 3.65 7.47 5.51
N GLY A 118 2.87 6.84 4.65
CA GLY A 118 3.33 6.31 3.36
C GLY A 118 2.42 6.72 2.22
N PRO A 119 2.64 6.21 1.00
CA PRO A 119 1.88 6.64 -0.18
C PRO A 119 0.42 6.19 -0.11
N GLY A 120 -0.47 7.13 0.19
CA GLY A 120 -1.91 6.89 0.28
C GLY A 120 -2.35 6.11 1.53
N ALA A 121 -1.47 5.95 2.51
CA ALA A 121 -1.76 5.22 3.75
C ALA A 121 -1.11 5.89 4.96
N VAL A 122 -1.78 5.76 6.11
CA VAL A 122 -1.23 6.08 7.43
C VAL A 122 -1.19 4.79 8.23
N TYR A 123 -0.03 4.51 8.81
CA TYR A 123 0.23 3.32 9.62
C TYR A 123 0.30 3.70 11.08
N VAL A 124 -0.23 2.82 11.93
CA VAL A 124 -0.09 2.91 13.38
C VAL A 124 0.42 1.55 13.86
N ALA A 125 1.52 1.55 14.61
CA ALA A 125 2.12 0.34 15.19
C ALA A 125 2.37 0.56 16.68
N CYS A 126 2.20 -0.50 17.48
CA CYS A 126 2.21 -0.47 18.95
C CYS A 126 3.13 -1.57 19.50
#